data_AF-A0AAJ1A9H8-F1
#
_entry.id   AF-A0AAJ1A9H8-F1
#
_cell.length_a   1.000
_cell.length_b   1.000
_cell.length_c   1.000
_cell.angle_alpha   90.00
_cell.angle_beta   90.00
_cell.angle_gamma   90.00
#
_symmetry.space_group_name_H-M   'P 1'
#
loop_
_entity.id
_entity.type
_entity.pdbx_description
1 polymer ?
#
loop_
_entity_poly.entity_id
_entity_poly.type
_entity_poly.pdbx_seq_one_letter_code
_entity_poly.pdbx_strand_id
1 'polypeptide(L)' 'MSVISFNKLRDARERPDAQFVRKDEHGRAIYLFALEYKMGLSTWSAKIWAYSFEDAEMRVKAMRESLTVCGQLHASIRA' A
#
# COMPACT_ATOMS: atom_id res chain seq x y z
N MET A 1 -28.57 16.32 -9.43
CA MET A 1 -27.17 16.71 -9.70
C MET A 1 -26.52 16.98 -8.35
N SER A 2 -25.65 16.10 -7.86
CA SER A 2 -24.99 16.27 -6.55
C SER A 2 -23.50 16.45 -6.78
N VAL A 3 -23.00 17.64 -6.45
CA VAL A 3 -21.57 17.96 -6.55
C VAL A 3 -20.90 17.43 -5.29
N ILE A 4 -20.19 16.31 -5.41
CA ILE A 4 -19.39 15.75 -4.32
C ILE A 4 -18.11 16.58 -4.22
N SER A 5 -18.05 17.47 -3.23
CA SER A 5 -16.84 18.24 -2.93
C SER A 5 -15.80 17.35 -2.25
N PHE A 6 -14.75 16.97 -2.99
CA PHE A 6 -13.66 16.08 -2.56
C PHE A 6 -12.82 16.60 -1.38
N ASN A 7 -12.93 17.90 -1.04
CA ASN A 7 -12.15 18.48 0.06
C ASN A 7 -12.62 18.00 1.44
N LYS A 8 -13.93 17.75 1.66
CA LYS A 8 -14.45 17.27 2.96
C LYS A 8 -14.12 15.80 3.26
N LEU A 9 -13.81 15.01 2.24
CA LEU A 9 -13.40 13.60 2.37
C LEU A 9 -11.94 13.43 2.78
N ARG A 10 -11.13 14.50 2.69
CA ARG A 10 -9.71 14.47 3.05
C ARG A 10 -9.49 14.60 4.56
N ASP A 11 -10.29 15.43 5.25
CA ASP A 11 -10.21 15.62 6.70
C ASP A 11 -10.86 14.49 7.51
N ALA A 12 -11.85 13.79 6.97
CA ALA A 12 -12.52 12.67 7.66
C ALA A 12 -11.73 11.35 7.65
N ARG A 13 -10.51 11.34 7.08
CA ARG A 13 -9.74 10.14 6.73
C ARG A 13 -8.54 9.89 7.65
N GLU A 14 -8.60 10.36 8.90
CA GLU A 14 -7.52 10.15 9.88
C GLU A 14 -7.29 8.69 10.27
N ARG A 15 -8.15 7.75 9.86
CA ARG A 15 -7.96 6.32 10.16
C ARG A 15 -8.12 5.49 8.89
N PRO A 16 -7.07 4.78 8.44
CA PRO A 16 -7.20 3.79 7.38
C PRO A 16 -8.21 2.71 7.77
N ASP A 17 -9.00 2.23 6.81
CA ASP A 17 -10.00 1.18 7.05
C ASP A 17 -9.33 -0.05 7.69
N ALA A 18 -10.04 -0.74 8.59
CA ALA A 18 -9.48 -1.87 9.35
C ALA A 18 -8.88 -2.99 8.46
N GLN A 19 -9.36 -3.13 7.22
CA GLN A 19 -8.81 -4.07 6.23
C GLN A 19 -7.40 -3.69 5.72
N PHE A 20 -7.01 -2.43 5.89
CA PHE A 20 -5.71 -1.87 5.52
C PHE A 20 -4.81 -1.64 6.73
N VAL A 21 -5.22 -2.11 7.90
CA VAL A 21 -4.43 -2.10 9.14
C VAL A 21 -4.28 -3.53 9.63
N ARG A 22 -3.06 -4.06 9.53
CA ARG A 22 -2.71 -5.33 10.17
C ARG A 22 -1.92 -5.05 11.44
N LYS A 23 -2.01 -5.94 12.41
CA LYS A 23 -1.08 -5.93 13.54
C LYS A 23 -0.05 -7.02 13.30
N ASP A 24 1.21 -6.65 13.44
CA ASP A 24 2.31 -7.62 13.49
C ASP A 24 2.19 -8.52 14.73
N GLU A 25 3.00 -9.58 14.82
CA GLU A 25 3.11 -10.47 15.97
C GLU A 25 3.44 -9.72 17.28
N HIS A 26 4.06 -8.54 17.17
CA HIS A 26 4.41 -7.65 18.28
C HIS A 26 3.32 -6.58 18.57
N GLY A 27 2.14 -6.69 17.97
CA GLY A 27 1.03 -5.76 18.17
C GLY A 27 1.18 -4.39 17.49
N ARG A 28 2.26 -4.17 16.73
CA ARG A 28 2.51 -2.93 15.98
C ARG A 28 1.60 -2.85 14.76
N ALA A 29 0.97 -1.70 14.55
CA ALA A 29 0.14 -1.46 13.37
C ALA A 29 1.01 -1.35 12.11
N ILE A 30 0.67 -2.13 11.10
CA ILE A 30 1.20 -2.09 9.75
C ILE A 30 0.07 -1.63 8.84
N TYR A 31 0.36 -0.65 7.99
CA TYR A 31 -0.59 -0.05 7.08
C TYR A 31 -0.31 -0.51 5.64
N LEU A 32 -1.36 -0.67 4.85
CA LEU A 32 -1.24 -0.96 3.42
C LEU A 32 -1.05 0.35 2.65
N PHE A 33 0.13 0.56 2.09
CA PHE A 33 0.45 1.68 1.22
C PHE A 33 0.30 1.27 -0.24
N ALA A 34 -0.32 2.16 -1.03
CA ALA A 34 -0.34 2.05 -2.47
C ALA A 34 0.90 2.71 -3.05
N LEU A 35 1.56 2.02 -3.97
CA LEU A 35 2.70 2.49 -4.73
C LEU A 35 2.28 2.66 -6.18
N GLU A 36 2.83 3.69 -6.81
CA GLU A 36 2.65 3.95 -8.23
C GLU A 36 4.02 3.95 -8.91
N TYR A 37 4.13 3.27 -10.05
CA TYR A 37 5.32 3.33 -10.90
C TYR A 37 4.92 3.34 -12.37
N LYS A 38 5.77 3.94 -13.20
CA LYS A 38 5.57 3.99 -14.64
C LYS A 38 6.36 2.87 -15.30
N MET A 39 5.74 2.19 -16.25
CA MET A 39 6.38 1.22 -17.12
C MET A 39 5.98 1.54 -18.57
N GLY A 40 6.93 2.12 -19.32
CA GLY A 40 6.64 2.70 -20.63
C GLY A 40 5.70 3.89 -20.53
N LEU A 41 4.57 3.82 -21.24
CA LEU A 41 3.51 4.84 -21.23
C LEU A 41 2.40 4.54 -20.20
N SER A 42 2.48 3.40 -19.52
CA SER A 42 1.44 2.96 -18.60
C SER A 42 1.84 3.21 -17.14
N THR A 43 0.85 3.61 -16.35
CA THR A 43 0.97 3.73 -14.91
C THR A 43 0.46 2.45 -14.27
N TRP A 44 1.31 1.83 -13.46
CA TRP A 44 1.01 0.62 -12.71
C TRP A 44 0.92 0.95 -11.22
N SER A 45 0.09 0.20 -10.51
CA SER A 45 -0.02 0.30 -9.06
C SER A 45 0.35 -1.02 -8.39
N ALA A 46 1.09 -0.93 -7.30
CA ALA A 46 1.42 -2.04 -6.42
C ALA A 46 1.00 -1.68 -4.98
N LYS A 47 0.93 -2.67 -4.10
CA LYS A 47 0.60 -2.43 -2.68
C LYS A 47 1.66 -3.06 -1.80
N ILE A 48 2.09 -2.34 -0.78
CA ILE A 48 3.06 -2.82 0.20
C ILE A 48 2.54 -2.59 1.62
N TRP A 49 2.88 -3.50 2.52
CA TRP A 49 2.67 -3.31 3.94
C TRP A 49 3.89 -2.60 4.53
N ALA A 50 3.68 -1.50 5.25
CA ALA A 50 4.74 -0.75 5.92
C ALA A 50 4.25 -0.14 7.24
N TYR A 51 5.16 0.10 8.17
CA TYR A 51 4.81 0.59 9.51
C TYR A 51 4.52 2.10 9.54
N SER A 52 5.12 2.85 8.63
CA SER A 52 4.98 4.30 8.52
C SER A 52 5.18 4.74 7.07
N PHE A 53 4.88 6.01 6.76
CA PHE A 53 5.20 6.60 5.46
C PHE A 53 6.71 6.55 5.17
N GLU A 54 7.55 6.81 6.19
CA GLU A 54 9.01 6.74 6.05
C GLU A 54 9.48 5.32 5.71
N ASP A 55 8.95 4.29 6.39
CA ASP A 55 9.23 2.88 6.05
C ASP A 55 8.74 2.53 4.64
N ALA A 56 7.57 3.04 4.24
CA ALA A 56 7.07 2.85 2.88
C ALA A 56 8.00 3.47 1.83
N GLU A 57 8.47 4.69 2.04
CA GLU A 57 9.41 5.38 1.13
C GLU A 57 10.77 4.69 1.09
N MET A 58 11.31 4.26 2.24
CA MET A 58 12.55 3.48 2.29
C MET A 58 12.43 2.17 1.51
N ARG A 59 11.30 1.47 1.64
CA ARG A 59 11.03 0.25 0.85
C ARG A 59 10.94 0.55 -0.63
N VAL A 60 10.26 1.63 -1.04
CA VAL A 60 10.19 2.04 -2.46
C VAL A 60 11.59 2.34 -3.00
N LYS A 61 12.43 3.03 -2.23
CA LYS A 61 13.82 3.30 -2.61
C LYS A 61 14.59 2.00 -2.80
N ALA A 62 14.51 1.08 -1.83
CA ALA A 62 15.14 -0.23 -1.93
C ALA A 62 14.62 -1.03 -3.14
N MET A 63 13.32 -0.94 -3.46
CA MET A 63 12.74 -1.57 -4.65
C MET A 63 13.34 -1.00 -5.94
N ARG A 64 13.53 0.31 -6.03
CA ARG A 64 14.14 0.91 -7.23
C ARG A 64 15.58 0.44 -7.46
N GLU A 65 16.32 0.15 -6.39
CA GLU A 65 17.73 -0.21 -6.44
C GLU A 65 17.97 -1.72 -6.55
N SER A 66 17.09 -2.56 -5.99
CA SER A 66 17.37 -4.00 -5.77
C SER A 66 16.22 -4.97 -6.09
N LEU A 67 15.09 -4.48 -6.59
CA LEU A 67 13.93 -5.34 -6.82
C LEU A 67 14.23 -6.43 -7.86
N THR A 68 14.04 -7.69 -7.44
CA THR A 68 14.21 -8.88 -8.26
C THR A 68 12.92 -9.69 -8.24
N VAL A 69 12.60 -10.35 -9.36
CA VAL A 69 11.44 -11.24 -9.45
C VAL A 69 11.78 -12.58 -8.78
N CYS A 70 11.12 -12.89 -7.67
CA CYS A 70 11.36 -14.14 -6.91
C CYS A 70 10.52 -15.34 -7.38
N GLY A 71 9.61 -15.14 -8.35
CA GLY A 71 8.69 -16.18 -8.86
C GLY A 71 7.23 -15.76 -8.78
N GLN A 72 6.33 -16.74 -8.98
CA GLN A 72 4.88 -16.54 -8.91
C GLN A 72 4.36 -16.87 -7.52
N LEU A 73 3.51 -16.00 -6.97
CA LEU A 73 2.84 -16.26 -5.71
C LEU A 73 1.65 -17.20 -5.94
N HIS A 74 1.64 -18.33 -5.23
CA HIS A 74 0.51 -19.25 -5.21
C HIS A 74 -0.17 -19.16 -3.83
N ALA A 75 -1.46 -18.82 -3.81
CA ALA A 75 -2.27 -18.92 -2.61
C ALA A 75 -3.04 -20.26 -2.67
N SER A 76 -2.85 -21.12 -1.67
CA SER A 76 -3.76 -22.25 -1.44
C SER A 76 -4.70 -21.87 -0.30
N ILE A 77 -6.01 -21.83 -0.59
CA ILE A 77 -7.04 -21.64 0.41
C ILE A 77 -7.62 -23.03 0.66
N ARG A 78 -7.44 -23.58 1.86
CA ARG A 78 -8.16 -24.79 2.27
C ARG A 78 -9.61 -24.40 2.54
N ALA A 79 -10.53 -25.07 1.84
CA ALA A 79 -11.97 -24.97 2.05
C ALA A 79 -12.37 -25.57 3.41
#